data_AF-V7C0Z6-F1
#
_entry.id   AF-V7C0Z6-F1
#
_cell.length_a   1.000
_cell.length_b   1.000
_cell.length_c   1.000
_cell.angle_alpha   90.00
_cell.angle_beta   90.00
_cell.angle_gamma   90.00
#
_symmetry.space_group_name_H-M   'P 1'
#
loop_
_entity.id
_entity.type
_entity.pdbx_description
1 polymer ?
#
loop_
_entity_poly.entity_id
_entity_poly.type
_entity_poly.pdbx_seq_one_letter_code
_entity_poly.pdbx_strand_id
1 'polypeptide(L)'
;ASLQLSRNILLVLMALQSWKGFVRRWMKAYTLSYDAKAQLSVLDKTSKAASDILKSMMAIADEAIPRAAENIALAIGALCVVLPPSVHTVKSAASKFLLEWLLQHEQEHRQWSAAISLGLISSCLHVTDHKQRYHNITGLLE
;
A
#
# COMPACT_ATOMS: atom_id res chain seq x y z
N ALA A 1 1.21 -26.95 10.74
CA ALA A 1 1.13 -26.47 9.35
C ALA A 1 0.90 -24.97 9.35
N SER A 2 1.88 -24.18 8.92
CA SER A 2 1.78 -22.72 8.83
C SER A 2 0.95 -22.36 7.60
N LEU A 3 -0.15 -21.62 7.77
CA LEU A 3 -0.92 -21.04 6.66
C LEU A 3 -0.10 -19.90 6.05
N GLN A 4 0.78 -20.24 5.11
CA GLN A 4 1.52 -19.26 4.33
C GLN A 4 0.55 -18.48 3.45
N LEU A 5 0.52 -17.16 3.63
CA LEU A 5 -0.36 -16.24 2.90
C LEU A 5 -0.12 -16.37 1.38
N SER A 6 1.14 -16.61 0.99
CA SER A 6 1.62 -16.77 -0.39
C SER A 6 0.97 -17.90 -1.20
N ARG A 7 0.24 -18.84 -0.58
CA ARG A 7 -0.34 -19.99 -1.28
C ARG A 7 -1.86 -20.08 -1.18
N ASN A 8 -2.51 -19.14 -0.51
CA ASN A 8 -3.95 -19.16 -0.34
C ASN A 8 -4.56 -17.81 -0.73
N ILE A 9 -4.98 -17.72 -2.00
CA ILE A 9 -5.55 -16.50 -2.56
C ILE A 9 -6.81 -16.05 -1.82
N LEU A 10 -7.60 -16.99 -1.28
CA LEU A 10 -8.78 -16.66 -0.47
C LEU A 10 -8.37 -15.92 0.81
N LEU A 11 -7.35 -16.42 1.51
CA LEU A 11 -6.81 -15.75 2.71
C LEU A 11 -6.26 -14.36 2.38
N VAL A 12 -5.54 -14.21 1.26
CA VAL A 12 -5.04 -12.90 0.82
C VAL A 12 -6.18 -11.93 0.52
N LEU A 13 -7.22 -12.37 -0.20
CA LEU A 13 -8.37 -11.52 -0.51
C LEU A 13 -9.13 -11.12 0.77
N MET A 14 -9.30 -12.04 1.73
CA MET A 14 -9.93 -11.72 3.02
C MET A 14 -9.08 -10.74 3.84
N ALA A 15 -7.75 -10.93 3.86
CA ALA A 15 -6.83 -10.00 4.51
C ALA A 15 -6.93 -8.61 3.87
N LEU A 16 -6.92 -8.53 2.53
CA LEU A 16 -7.05 -7.28 1.80
C LEU A 16 -8.37 -6.56 2.09
N GLN A 17 -9.50 -7.27 2.11
CA GLN A 17 -10.80 -6.67 2.44
C GLN A 17 -10.83 -6.13 3.87
N SER A 18 -10.25 -6.88 4.81
CA SER A 18 -10.10 -6.46 6.21
C SER A 18 -9.25 -5.19 6.31
N TRP A 19 -8.13 -5.15 5.60
CA TRP A 19 -7.24 -3.98 5.55
C TRP A 19 -7.92 -2.76 4.93
N LYS A 20 -8.70 -2.91 3.84
CA LYS A 20 -9.45 -1.79 3.26
C LYS A 20 -10.38 -1.15 4.29
N GLY A 21 -11.10 -1.95 5.07
CA GLY A 21 -11.98 -1.46 6.12
C GLY A 21 -11.20 -0.77 7.26
N PHE A 22 -10.11 -1.38 7.72
CA PHE A 22 -9.25 -0.83 8.76
C PHE A 22 -8.60 0.49 8.34
N VAL A 23 -7.90 0.51 7.21
CA VAL A 23 -7.15 1.67 6.73
C VAL A 23 -8.08 2.84 6.44
N ARG A 24 -9.27 2.60 5.90
CA ARG A 24 -10.28 3.65 5.73
C ARG A 24 -10.66 4.31 7.06
N ARG A 25 -10.88 3.51 8.11
CA ARG A 25 -11.20 4.03 9.46
C ARG A 25 -10.01 4.74 10.08
N TRP A 26 -8.81 4.20 9.93
CA TRP A 26 -7.58 4.80 10.41
C TRP A 26 -7.33 6.17 9.76
N MET A 27 -7.42 6.25 8.43
CA MET A 27 -7.34 7.51 7.68
C MET A 27 -8.32 8.56 8.22
N LYS A 28 -9.59 8.19 8.41
CA LYS A 28 -10.60 9.11 8.95
C LYS A 28 -10.23 9.61 10.36
N ALA A 29 -9.86 8.70 11.25
CA ALA A 29 -9.47 9.05 12.62
C ALA A 29 -8.22 9.95 12.65
N TYR A 30 -7.24 9.65 11.81
CA TYR A 30 -6.00 10.41 11.73
C TYR A 30 -6.21 11.81 11.14
N THR A 31 -7.04 11.94 10.10
CA THR A 31 -7.44 13.23 9.53
C THR A 31 -8.20 14.09 10.55
N LEU A 32 -9.10 13.51 11.34
CA LEU A 32 -9.80 14.22 12.43
C LEU A 32 -8.82 14.71 13.51
N SER A 33 -7.78 13.94 13.82
CA SER A 33 -6.74 14.36 14.77
C SER A 33 -5.91 15.56 14.28
N TYR A 34 -5.77 15.72 12.96
CA TYR A 34 -5.15 16.88 12.33
C TYR A 34 -6.05 18.12 12.36
N ASP A 35 -7.36 17.93 12.27
CA ASP A 35 -8.35 19.01 12.31
C ASP A 35 -8.28 19.80 13.63
N ALA A 36 -7.98 19.10 14.73
CA ALA A 36 -7.74 19.71 16.04
C ALA A 36 -6.42 20.50 16.14
N LYS A 37 -5.48 20.32 15.21
CA LYS A 37 -4.10 20.85 15.32
C LYS A 37 -3.72 21.90 14.26
N ALA A 38 -4.41 21.98 13.11
CA ALA A 38 -4.08 22.94 12.06
C ALA A 38 -5.26 23.25 11.10
N GLN A 39 -5.43 24.52 10.73
CA GLN A 39 -6.34 24.99 9.67
C GLN A 39 -5.79 24.66 8.27
N LEU A 40 -5.59 23.37 7.96
CA LEU A 40 -5.25 22.91 6.62
C LEU A 40 -6.51 22.68 5.76
N SER A 41 -6.37 22.75 4.44
CA SER A 41 -7.44 22.30 3.53
C SER A 41 -7.70 20.80 3.70
N VAL A 42 -8.92 20.34 3.41
CA VAL A 42 -9.29 18.90 3.53
C VAL A 42 -8.37 18.01 2.69
N LEU A 43 -7.94 18.51 1.51
CA LEU A 43 -7.04 17.78 0.62
C LEU A 43 -5.63 17.67 1.22
N ASP A 44 -5.09 18.76 1.74
CA ASP A 44 -3.75 18.78 2.35
C ASP A 44 -3.69 17.88 3.58
N LYS A 45 -4.76 17.87 4.39
CA LYS A 45 -4.90 16.96 5.55
C LYS A 45 -4.89 15.51 5.11
N THR A 46 -5.67 15.17 4.09
CA THR A 46 -5.77 13.79 3.58
C THR A 46 -4.45 13.31 2.99
N SER A 47 -3.77 14.18 2.21
CA SER A 47 -2.47 13.89 1.63
C SER A 47 -1.40 13.67 2.70
N LYS A 48 -1.35 14.55 3.72
CA LYS A 48 -0.39 14.43 4.83
C LYS A 48 -0.64 13.18 5.66
N ALA A 49 -1.89 12.93 6.07
CA ALA A 49 -2.27 11.73 6.81
C ALA A 49 -1.89 10.45 6.06
N ALA A 50 -2.16 10.40 4.76
CA ALA A 50 -1.82 9.27 3.91
C ALA A 50 -0.31 9.06 3.79
N SER A 51 0.46 10.15 3.65
CA SER A 51 1.92 10.10 3.59
C SER A 51 2.53 9.60 4.90
N ASP A 52 2.05 10.08 6.05
CA ASP A 52 2.56 9.68 7.36
C ASP A 52 2.24 8.20 7.66
N ILE A 53 1.03 7.75 7.32
CA ILE A 53 0.63 6.35 7.44
C ILE A 53 1.50 5.47 6.52
N LEU A 54 1.70 5.87 5.27
CA LEU A 54 2.54 5.11 4.34
C LEU A 54 3.98 5.00 4.83
N LYS A 55 4.59 6.11 5.27
CA LYS A 55 5.96 6.11 5.83
C LYS A 55 6.08 5.18 7.03
N SER A 56 5.09 5.21 7.93
CA SER A 56 5.06 4.34 9.11
C SER A 56 4.95 2.87 8.70
N MET A 57 4.05 2.55 7.76
CA MET A 57 3.92 1.19 7.24
C MET A 57 5.22 0.69 6.61
N MET A 58 5.86 1.49 5.74
CA MET A 58 7.11 1.13 5.09
C MET A 58 8.23 0.84 6.10
N ALA A 59 8.43 1.73 7.07
CA ALA A 59 9.44 1.55 8.11
C ALA A 59 9.22 0.27 8.92
N ILE A 60 7.98 -0.01 9.33
CA ILE A 60 7.64 -1.24 10.06
C ILE A 60 7.85 -2.47 9.16
N ALA A 61 7.54 -2.37 7.87
CA ALA A 61 7.63 -3.49 6.94
C ALA A 61 9.09 -3.95 6.72
N ASP A 62 10.04 -3.02 6.73
CA ASP A 62 11.47 -3.32 6.55
C ASP A 62 12.07 -4.06 7.76
N GLU A 63 11.61 -3.74 8.97
CA GLU A 63 12.08 -4.36 10.23
C GLU A 63 11.26 -5.58 10.65
N ALA A 64 10.11 -5.82 10.02
CA ALA A 64 9.17 -6.86 10.39
C ALA A 64 9.65 -8.28 10.03
N ILE A 65 9.21 -9.25 10.83
CA ILE A 65 9.30 -10.67 10.45
C ILE A 65 8.55 -10.92 9.12
N PRO A 66 8.94 -11.93 8.32
CA PRO A 66 8.39 -12.18 6.98
C PRO A 66 6.86 -12.10 6.88
N ARG A 67 6.15 -12.77 7.79
CA ARG A 67 4.68 -12.81 7.80
C ARG A 67 4.03 -11.45 8.09
N ALA A 68 4.68 -10.63 8.91
CA ALA A 68 4.18 -9.28 9.21
C ALA A 68 4.46 -8.35 8.02
N ALA A 69 5.66 -8.43 7.42
CA ALA A 69 6.01 -7.70 6.20
C ALA A 69 5.03 -7.99 5.05
N GLU A 70 4.69 -9.27 4.81
CA GLU A 70 3.67 -9.68 3.84
C GLU A 70 2.32 -9.00 4.08
N ASN A 71 1.86 -8.98 5.34
CA ASN A 71 0.58 -8.37 5.69
C ASN A 71 0.62 -6.84 5.54
N ILE A 72 1.75 -6.21 5.84
CA ILE A 72 1.91 -4.76 5.71
C ILE A 72 1.93 -4.35 4.22
N ALA A 73 2.55 -5.13 3.34
CA ALA A 73 2.47 -4.91 1.89
C ALA A 73 1.01 -4.88 1.40
N LEU A 74 0.19 -5.85 1.84
CA LEU A 74 -1.25 -5.85 1.54
C LEU A 74 -1.98 -4.63 2.13
N ALA A 75 -1.59 -4.19 3.33
CA ALA A 75 -2.14 -2.99 3.95
C ALA A 75 -1.80 -1.72 3.13
N ILE A 76 -0.59 -1.62 2.57
CA ILE A 76 -0.17 -0.55 1.66
C ILE A 76 -1.01 -0.56 0.38
N GLY A 77 -1.23 -1.74 -0.21
CA GLY A 77 -2.13 -1.90 -1.36
C GLY A 77 -3.56 -1.43 -1.03
N ALA A 78 -4.08 -1.83 0.13
CA ALA A 78 -5.39 -1.41 0.61
C ALA A 78 -5.49 0.11 0.86
N LEU A 79 -4.44 0.72 1.41
CA LEU A 79 -4.32 2.17 1.58
C LEU A 79 -4.53 2.88 0.25
N CYS A 80 -3.79 2.50 -0.79
CA CYS A 80 -3.86 3.16 -2.10
C CYS A 80 -5.26 3.07 -2.74
N VAL A 81 -5.98 1.97 -2.51
CA VAL A 81 -7.36 1.78 -3.00
C VAL A 81 -8.36 2.70 -2.29
N VAL A 82 -8.16 3.00 -1.00
CA VAL A 82 -9.08 3.87 -0.24
C VAL A 82 -8.76 5.36 -0.37
N LEU A 83 -7.59 5.70 -0.92
CA LEU A 83 -7.19 7.09 -1.13
C LEU A 83 -7.87 7.72 -2.35
N PRO A 84 -8.31 8.98 -2.25
CA PRO A 84 -8.90 9.69 -3.38
C PRO A 84 -7.87 9.87 -4.51
N PRO A 85 -8.32 10.04 -5.77
CA PRO A 85 -7.43 10.21 -6.93
C PRO A 85 -6.45 11.38 -6.81
N SER A 86 -6.83 12.43 -6.08
CA SER A 86 -6.01 13.62 -5.86
C SER A 86 -4.71 13.35 -5.08
N VAL A 87 -4.67 12.29 -4.24
CA VAL A 87 -3.51 11.91 -3.42
C VAL A 87 -2.61 10.93 -4.19
N HIS A 88 -2.28 11.28 -5.42
CA HIS A 88 -1.56 10.45 -6.38
C HIS A 88 -0.08 10.24 -6.02
N THR A 89 0.56 11.23 -5.40
CA THR A 89 1.96 11.16 -4.98
C THR A 89 2.22 10.03 -3.97
N VAL A 90 1.28 9.81 -3.03
CA VAL A 90 1.35 8.70 -2.05
C VAL A 90 1.21 7.35 -2.76
N LYS A 91 0.29 7.24 -3.73
CA LYS A 91 0.10 6.01 -4.52
C LYS A 91 1.36 5.68 -5.34
N SER A 92 1.97 6.70 -5.95
CA SER A 92 3.23 6.57 -6.70
C SER A 92 4.38 6.13 -5.79
N ALA A 93 4.51 6.72 -4.59
CA ALA A 93 5.52 6.32 -3.61
C ALA A 93 5.36 4.87 -3.13
N ALA A 94 4.13 4.48 -2.75
CA ALA A 94 3.80 3.11 -2.38
C ALA A 94 4.10 2.11 -3.51
N SER A 95 3.80 2.50 -4.74
CA SER A 95 4.08 1.70 -5.93
C SER A 95 5.57 1.46 -6.13
N LYS A 96 6.42 2.48 -5.94
CA LYS A 96 7.87 2.34 -6.11
C LYS A 96 8.47 1.41 -5.05
N PHE A 97 8.09 1.61 -3.79
CA PHE A 97 8.51 0.75 -2.69
C PHE A 97 8.17 -0.72 -2.93
N LEU A 98 6.92 -1.02 -3.32
CA LEU A 98 6.51 -2.39 -3.59
C LEU A 98 7.16 -2.96 -4.86
N LEU A 99 7.46 -2.13 -5.86
CA LEU A 99 8.18 -2.57 -7.06
C LEU A 99 9.63 -2.96 -6.71
N GLU A 100 10.31 -2.22 -5.84
CA GLU A 100 11.62 -2.60 -5.33
C GLU A 100 11.56 -3.95 -4.59
N TRP A 101 10.53 -4.15 -3.76
CA TRP A 101 10.30 -5.45 -3.09
C TRP A 101 10.01 -6.60 -4.05
N LEU A 102 9.31 -6.34 -5.16
CA LEU A 102 9.02 -7.35 -6.16
C LEU A 102 10.30 -7.81 -6.88
N LEU A 103 11.17 -6.86 -7.23
CA LEU A 103 12.42 -7.10 -7.96
C LEU A 103 13.57 -7.63 -7.08
N GLN A 104 13.43 -7.58 -5.75
CA GLN A 104 14.38 -8.18 -4.82
C GLN A 104 14.17 -9.70 -4.69
N HIS A 105 14.83 -10.45 -5.57
CA HIS A 105 14.73 -11.93 -5.62
C HIS A 105 15.27 -12.67 -4.39
N GLU A 106 16.03 -12.02 -3.51
CA GLU A 106 16.56 -12.63 -2.29
C GLU A 106 15.47 -12.94 -1.25
N GLN A 107 14.28 -12.32 -1.37
CA GLN A 107 13.22 -12.40 -0.37
C GLN A 107 11.87 -12.78 -0.99
N GLU A 108 11.76 -14.04 -1.41
CA GLU A 108 10.58 -14.63 -2.06
C GLU A 108 9.25 -14.32 -1.32
N HIS A 109 9.27 -14.27 0.01
CA HIS A 109 8.11 -13.94 0.83
C HIS A 109 7.56 -12.53 0.57
N ARG A 110 8.42 -11.54 0.25
CA ARG A 110 7.99 -10.17 -0.06
C ARG A 110 7.34 -10.07 -1.44
N GLN A 111 7.86 -10.81 -2.42
CA GLN A 111 7.48 -10.71 -3.82
C GLN A 111 5.98 -10.94 -4.03
N TRP A 112 5.40 -11.97 -3.40
CA TRP A 112 3.99 -12.32 -3.62
C TRP A 112 3.02 -11.24 -3.14
N SER A 113 3.25 -10.74 -1.92
CA SER A 113 2.42 -9.70 -1.31
C SER A 113 2.60 -8.34 -2.02
N ALA A 114 3.81 -8.07 -2.50
CA ALA A 114 4.14 -6.91 -3.32
C ALA A 114 3.44 -6.97 -4.68
N ALA A 115 3.49 -8.11 -5.38
CA ALA A 115 2.85 -8.31 -6.68
C ALA A 115 1.35 -8.03 -6.63
N ILE A 116 0.65 -8.59 -5.63
CA ILE A 116 -0.80 -8.40 -5.46
C ILE A 116 -1.12 -6.92 -5.20
N SER A 117 -0.34 -6.30 -4.32
CA SER A 117 -0.52 -4.89 -3.96
C SER A 117 -0.23 -3.96 -5.15
N LEU A 118 0.77 -4.26 -5.96
CA LEU A 118 1.09 -3.55 -7.20
C LEU A 118 -0.01 -3.68 -8.25
N GLY A 119 -0.60 -4.89 -8.40
CA GLY A 119 -1.75 -5.09 -9.28
C GLY A 119 -2.93 -4.20 -8.90
N LEU A 120 -3.21 -4.09 -7.59
CA LEU A 120 -4.25 -3.20 -7.07
C LEU A 120 -3.90 -1.72 -7.28
N ILE A 121 -2.68 -1.32 -6.93
CA ILE A 121 -2.24 0.08 -7.06
C ILE A 121 -2.30 0.52 -8.52
N SER A 122 -1.91 -0.34 -9.45
CA SER A 122 -1.92 -0.05 -10.89
C SER A 122 -3.32 0.26 -11.44
N SER A 123 -4.38 -0.17 -10.75
CA SER A 123 -5.77 0.19 -11.10
C SER A 123 -6.16 1.61 -10.65
N CYS A 124 -5.45 2.19 -9.67
CA CYS A 124 -5.82 3.45 -9.01
C CYS A 124 -4.76 4.55 -9.08
N LEU A 125 -3.66 4.32 -9.81
CA LEU A 125 -2.67 5.34 -10.18
C LEU A 125 -3.33 6.45 -11.00
N HIS A 126 -2.80 7.67 -10.87
CA HIS A 126 -3.29 8.80 -11.64
C HIS A 126 -2.90 8.64 -13.12
N VAL A 127 -3.67 9.27 -14.01
CA VAL A 127 -3.41 9.17 -15.46
C VAL A 127 -1.98 9.60 -15.79
N THR A 128 -1.47 10.68 -15.19
CA THR A 128 -0.11 11.17 -15.43
C THR A 128 1.00 10.22 -14.97
N ASP A 129 0.70 9.20 -14.16
CA ASP A 129 1.67 8.22 -13.67
C ASP A 129 1.89 7.05 -14.65
N HIS A 130 1.71 7.29 -15.97
CA HIS A 130 1.86 6.28 -17.03
C HIS A 130 3.19 5.52 -16.95
N LYS A 131 4.30 6.23 -16.66
CA LYS A 131 5.61 5.61 -16.51
C LYS A 131 5.61 4.61 -15.36
N GLN A 132 5.10 4.97 -14.19
CA GLN A 132 5.05 4.06 -13.05
C GLN A 132 4.15 2.86 -13.34
N ARG A 133 3.00 3.08 -13.97
CA ARG A 133 2.10 2.01 -14.39
C ARG A 133 2.79 1.03 -15.33
N TYR A 134 3.55 1.52 -16.30
CA TYR A 134 4.32 0.68 -17.21
C TYR A 134 5.33 -0.19 -16.45
N HIS A 135 6.12 0.42 -15.55
CA HIS A 135 7.12 -0.34 -14.75
C HIS A 135 6.47 -1.40 -13.86
N ASN A 136 5.31 -1.10 -13.26
CA ASN A 136 4.58 -2.10 -12.49
C ASN A 136 4.13 -3.27 -13.36
N ILE A 137 3.58 -3.00 -14.56
CA ILE A 137 3.11 -4.05 -15.46
C ILE A 137 4.29 -4.90 -15.94
N THR A 138 5.40 -4.27 -16.35
CA THR A 138 6.61 -4.99 -16.77
C THR A 138 7.15 -5.85 -15.63
N GLY A 139 7.33 -5.29 -14.43
CA GLY A 139 7.84 -6.05 -13.29
C GLY A 139 6.92 -7.17 -12.81
N LEU A 140 5.62 -7.11 -13.09
CA LEU A 140 4.67 -8.20 -12.81
C LEU A 140 4.69 -9.32 -13.87
N LEU A 141 5.23 -9.04 -15.06
CA LEU A 141 5.32 -10.00 -16.17
C LEU A 141 6.67 -10.71 -16.25
N GLU A 142 7.71 -10.13 -15.65
CA GLU A 142 9.03 -10.73 -15.44
C GLU A 142 9.02 -11.72 -14.27
#